data_AF-A0A936VVT7-F1
#
_entry.id   AF-A0A936VVT7-F1
#
_cell.length_a   1.000
_cell.length_b   1.000
_cell.length_c   1.000
_cell.angle_alpha   90.00
_cell.angle_beta   90.00
_cell.angle_gamma   90.00
#
_symmetry.space_group_name_H-M   'P 1'
#
loop_
_entity.id
_entity.type
_entity.pdbx_description
1 polymer ?
#
loop_
_entity_poly.entity_id
_entity_poly.type
_entity_poly.pdbx_seq_one_letter_code
_entity_poly.pdbx_strand_id
1 'polypeptide(L)'
;MQQPHNSNLSHYAKRSKSLAITMVLIFTSAFHLLAQNTVIKGQVLDDKNRLALEGVSIQVTNSKIGTTTNTLGEFSLLSNDAFPQTLEISYTGFEKNLSLYSQMNS
;
A
#
# COMPACT_ATOMS: atom_id res chain seq x y z
N MET A 1 52.67 22.99 -40.59
CA MET A 1 51.19 22.97 -40.68
C MET A 1 50.68 22.06 -39.57
N GLN A 2 50.27 22.62 -38.42
CA GLN A 2 49.80 21.84 -37.26
C GLN A 2 48.27 21.79 -37.30
N GLN A 3 47.70 20.57 -37.27
CA GLN A 3 46.25 20.36 -37.17
C GLN A 3 45.78 20.63 -35.73
N PRO A 4 44.63 21.28 -35.51
CA PRO A 4 44.13 21.56 -34.17
C PRO A 4 43.64 20.27 -33.49
N HIS A 5 44.21 19.99 -32.33
CA HIS A 5 43.85 18.89 -31.45
C HIS A 5 42.49 19.15 -30.79
N ASN A 6 41.47 18.37 -31.16
CA ASN A 6 40.07 18.52 -30.74
C ASN A 6 39.68 17.53 -29.63
N SER A 7 40.34 17.58 -28.47
CA SER A 7 40.05 16.71 -27.32
C SER A 7 38.73 17.04 -26.58
N ASN A 8 38.12 18.19 -26.87
CA ASN A 8 36.95 18.71 -26.17
C ASN A 8 35.64 17.91 -26.42
N LEU A 9 35.50 17.22 -27.55
CA LEU A 9 34.24 16.51 -27.88
C LEU A 9 33.94 15.32 -26.97
N SER A 10 34.97 14.68 -26.40
CA SER A 10 34.81 13.48 -25.55
C SER A 10 34.18 13.79 -24.18
N HIS A 11 34.44 14.97 -23.62
CA HIS A 11 33.91 15.40 -22.33
C HIS A 11 32.42 15.74 -22.38
N TYR A 12 31.93 16.35 -23.47
CA TYR A 12 30.52 16.68 -23.64
C TYR A 12 29.65 15.43 -23.76
N ALA A 13 30.10 14.42 -24.52
CA ALA A 13 29.40 13.15 -24.66
C ALA A 13 29.34 12.35 -23.34
N LYS A 14 30.33 12.50 -22.45
CA LYS A 14 30.35 11.83 -21.13
C LYS A 14 29.47 12.57 -20.11
N ARG A 15 29.50 13.91 -20.11
CA ARG A 15 28.63 14.75 -19.26
C ARG A 15 27.14 14.66 -19.68
N SER A 16 26.84 14.53 -20.98
CA SER A 16 25.47 14.35 -21.47
C SER A 16 24.89 12.96 -21.16
N LYS A 17 25.71 11.90 -21.24
CA LYS A 17 25.32 10.54 -20.80
C LYS A 17 25.00 10.48 -19.31
N SER A 18 25.81 11.14 -18.48
CA SER A 18 25.55 11.22 -17.03
C SER A 18 24.25 11.97 -16.73
N LEU A 19 23.93 13.03 -17.47
CA LEU A 19 22.69 13.77 -17.30
C LEU A 19 21.46 12.95 -17.73
N ALA A 20 21.58 12.20 -18.82
CA ALA A 20 20.52 11.30 -19.30
C ALA A 20 20.21 10.18 -18.28
N ILE A 21 21.24 9.61 -17.65
CA ILE A 21 21.07 8.60 -16.60
C ILE A 21 20.32 9.18 -15.39
N THR A 22 20.70 10.37 -14.91
CA THR A 22 20.00 11.05 -13.81
C THR A 22 18.53 11.33 -14.15
N MET A 23 18.25 11.75 -15.38
CA MET A 23 16.88 12.04 -15.83
C MET A 23 16.01 10.77 -15.89
N VAL A 24 16.58 9.64 -16.34
CA VAL A 24 15.91 8.33 -16.33
C VAL A 24 15.64 7.86 -14.90
N LEU A 25 16.60 8.00 -13.97
CA LEU A 25 16.39 7.62 -12.57
C LEU A 25 15.22 8.38 -11.92
N ILE A 26 15.15 9.70 -12.10
CA ILE A 26 14.06 10.54 -11.57
C ILE A 26 12.70 10.14 -12.16
N PHE A 27 12.66 9.83 -13.46
CA PHE A 27 11.44 9.39 -14.12
C PHE A 27 10.96 8.03 -13.58
N THR A 28 11.89 7.09 -13.32
CA THR A 28 11.53 5.77 -12.78
C THR A 28 11.09 5.79 -11.30
N SER A 29 11.59 6.72 -10.49
CA SER A 29 11.19 6.82 -9.08
C SER A 29 9.75 7.32 -8.89
N ALA A 30 9.22 8.10 -9.82
CA ALA A 30 7.85 8.62 -9.74
C ALA A 30 6.79 7.51 -9.81
N PHE A 31 7.09 6.38 -10.45
CA PHE A 31 6.16 5.25 -10.59
C PHE A 31 5.99 4.42 -9.31
N HIS A 32 6.89 4.54 -8.34
CA HIS A 32 6.83 3.75 -7.10
C HIS A 32 5.80 4.27 -6.09
N LEU A 33 5.30 5.50 -6.27
CA LEU A 33 4.36 6.14 -5.33
C LEU A 33 2.90 5.67 -5.50
N LEU A 34 2.56 4.97 -6.58
CA LEU A 34 1.17 4.61 -6.91
C LEU A 34 0.77 3.18 -6.48
N ALA A 35 1.63 2.45 -5.76
CA ALA A 35 1.47 1.01 -5.53
C ALA A 35 1.05 0.60 -4.10
N GLN A 36 0.62 1.52 -3.23
CA GLN A 36 0.32 1.20 -1.81
C GLN A 36 -1.08 0.60 -1.59
N ASN A 37 -1.60 -0.17 -2.55
CA ASN A 37 -2.88 -0.85 -2.39
C ASN A 37 -2.69 -2.13 -1.57
N THR A 38 -2.95 -2.06 -0.26
CA THR A 38 -2.92 -3.25 0.59
C THR A 38 -4.31 -3.83 0.76
N VAL A 39 -4.42 -5.14 0.55
CA VAL A 39 -5.65 -5.88 0.86
C VAL A 39 -5.53 -6.50 2.24
N ILE A 40 -6.35 -6.02 3.17
CA ILE A 40 -6.51 -6.61 4.50
C ILE A 40 -7.60 -7.68 4.39
N LYS A 41 -7.26 -8.92 4.72
CA LYS A 41 -8.21 -10.04 4.74
C LYS A 41 -8.25 -10.65 6.13
N GLY A 42 -9.41 -11.18 6.51
CA GLY A 42 -9.57 -11.86 7.78
C GLY A 42 -10.93 -12.54 7.89
N GLN A 43 -11.17 -13.14 9.05
CA GLN A 43 -12.42 -13.81 9.39
C GLN A 43 -12.86 -13.36 10.78
N VAL A 44 -14.17 -13.10 10.94
CA VAL A 44 -14.78 -12.75 12.23
C VAL A 44 -15.60 -13.95 12.71
N LEU A 45 -15.27 -14.39 13.93
CA LEU A 45 -15.89 -15.53 14.60
C LEU A 45 -16.43 -15.08 15.96
N ASP A 46 -17.55 -15.66 16.39
CA ASP A 46 -18.03 -15.51 17.77
C ASP A 46 -17.09 -16.23 18.74
N ASP A 47 -16.74 -15.57 19.84
CA ASP A 47 -15.74 -16.08 20.78
C ASP A 47 -16.21 -17.35 21.51
N LYS A 48 -17.52 -17.47 21.79
CA LYS A 48 -18.08 -18.55 22.60
C LYS A 48 -18.20 -19.86 21.84
N ASN A 49 -18.71 -19.79 20.62
CA ASN A 49 -19.05 -20.97 19.82
C ASN A 49 -18.19 -21.13 18.56
N ARG A 50 -17.30 -20.16 18.28
CA ARG A 50 -16.42 -20.14 17.11
C ARG A 50 -17.16 -20.16 15.77
N LEU A 51 -18.44 -19.80 15.75
CA LEU A 51 -19.23 -19.70 14.54
C LEU A 51 -18.90 -18.41 13.78
N ALA A 52 -18.98 -18.51 12.46
CA ALA A 52 -18.82 -17.37 11.57
C ALA A 52 -19.90 -16.31 11.83
N LEU A 53 -19.49 -15.05 11.90
CA LEU A 53 -20.40 -13.92 12.01
C LEU A 53 -20.54 -13.20 10.67
N GLU A 54 -21.70 -13.35 10.05
CA GLU A 54 -22.09 -12.63 8.83
C GLU A 54 -22.60 -11.22 9.15
N GLY A 55 -22.32 -10.25 8.27
CA GLY A 55 -22.84 -8.89 8.38
C GLY A 55 -22.13 -8.02 9.42
N VAL A 56 -20.96 -8.44 9.90
CA VAL A 56 -20.09 -7.61 10.74
C VAL A 56 -19.50 -6.52 9.85
N SER A 57 -19.62 -5.26 10.28
CA SER A 57 -19.03 -4.11 9.62
C SER A 57 -17.59 -3.91 10.08
N ILE A 58 -16.65 -3.84 9.14
CA ILE A 58 -15.24 -3.54 9.35
C ILE A 58 -14.91 -2.24 8.62
N GLN A 59 -14.38 -1.27 9.34
CA GLN A 59 -14.03 0.04 8.79
C GLN A 59 -12.63 0.49 9.22
N VAL A 60 -11.86 1.10 8.32
CA VAL A 60 -10.61 1.77 8.70
C VAL A 60 -10.97 3.04 9.48
N THR A 61 -10.42 3.21 10.67
CA THR A 61 -10.72 4.38 11.52
C THR A 61 -10.43 5.69 10.79
N ASN A 62 -11.33 6.67 10.91
CA ASN A 62 -11.27 7.98 10.24
C ASN A 62 -11.28 7.93 8.69
N SER A 63 -11.64 6.79 8.10
CA SER A 63 -11.73 6.61 6.65
C SER A 63 -13.13 6.14 6.25
N LYS A 64 -13.51 6.37 4.99
CA LYS A 64 -14.74 5.83 4.41
C LYS A 64 -14.57 4.41 3.86
N ILE A 65 -13.36 3.88 3.95
CA ILE A 65 -13.03 2.54 3.48
C ILE A 65 -13.54 1.53 4.51
N GLY A 66 -14.49 0.70 4.10
CA GLY A 66 -15.08 -0.34 4.92
C GLY A 66 -15.58 -1.51 4.08
N THR A 67 -15.88 -2.61 4.75
CA THR A 67 -16.42 -3.83 4.16
C THR A 67 -17.30 -4.54 5.19
N THR A 68 -18.03 -5.56 4.77
CA THR A 68 -18.81 -6.41 5.67
C THR A 68 -18.44 -7.88 5.49
N THR A 69 -18.54 -8.67 6.56
CA THR A 69 -18.30 -10.12 6.47
C THR A 69 -19.40 -10.84 5.67
N ASN A 70 -19.00 -11.89 4.95
CA ASN A 70 -19.92 -12.80 4.25
C ASN A 70 -20.51 -13.89 5.19
N THR A 71 -21.26 -14.83 4.64
CA THR A 71 -21.85 -15.99 5.35
C THR A 71 -20.83 -16.89 6.05
N LEU A 72 -19.56 -16.86 5.62
CA LEU A 72 -18.44 -17.58 6.23
C LEU A 72 -17.66 -16.72 7.24
N GLY A 73 -18.13 -15.50 7.52
CA GLY A 73 -17.47 -14.56 8.42
C GLY A 73 -16.23 -13.90 7.80
N GLU A 74 -15.95 -14.12 6.53
CA GLU A 74 -14.75 -13.62 5.85
C GLU A 74 -14.95 -12.20 5.36
N PHE A 75 -13.88 -11.41 5.37
CA PHE A 75 -13.86 -10.08 4.80
C PHE A 75 -12.58 -9.83 3.99
N SER A 76 -12.70 -8.90 3.04
CA SER A 76 -11.58 -8.36 2.27
C SER A 76 -11.77 -6.85 2.15
N LEU A 77 -10.76 -6.09 2.55
CA LEU A 77 -10.78 -4.63 2.63
C LEU A 77 -9.57 -4.08 1.89
N LEU A 78 -9.81 -3.29 0.84
CA LEU A 78 -8.76 -2.62 0.10
C LEU A 78 -8.46 -1.28 0.77
N SER A 79 -7.28 -1.13 1.36
CA SER A 79 -6.82 0.11 1.97
C SER A 79 -5.58 0.65 1.24
N ASN A 80 -5.56 1.95 1.01
CA ASN A 80 -4.43 2.65 0.41
C ASN A 80 -3.55 3.34 1.47
N ASP A 81 -3.91 3.19 2.74
CA ASP A 81 -3.22 3.85 3.85
C ASP A 81 -1.99 3.05 4.28
N ALA A 82 -0.97 3.76 4.77
CA ALA A 82 0.20 3.12 5.35
C ALA A 82 -0.16 2.42 6.68
N PHE A 83 0.53 1.32 6.99
CA PHE A 83 0.42 0.67 8.30
C PHE A 83 1.21 1.42 9.39
N PRO A 84 0.86 1.25 10.67
CA PRO A 84 -0.25 0.43 11.19
C PRO A 84 -1.63 1.08 10.99
N GLN A 85 -2.66 0.26 10.74
CA GLN A 85 -4.03 0.72 10.58
C GLN A 85 -4.91 0.22 11.73
N THR A 86 -5.77 1.09 12.24
CA THR A 86 -6.80 0.69 13.22
C THR A 86 -8.07 0.32 12.50
N LEU A 87 -8.59 -0.86 12.80
CA LEU A 87 -9.89 -1.30 12.31
C LEU A 87 -10.93 -1.14 13.41
N GLU A 88 -12.02 -0.51 13.03
CA GLU A 88 -13.24 -0.43 13.82
C GLU A 88 -14.17 -1.56 13.38
N ILE A 89 -14.50 -2.44 14.33
CA ILE A 89 -15.37 -3.60 14.09
C ILE A 89 -16.69 -3.37 14.83
N SER A 90 -17.80 -3.45 14.11
CA SER A 90 -19.14 -3.26 14.67
C SER A 90 -20.11 -4.30 14.14
N TYR A 91 -20.97 -4.79 15.02
CA TYR A 91 -22.00 -5.75 14.67
C TYR A 91 -23.27 -5.43 15.47
N THR A 92 -24.42 -5.40 14.80
CA THR A 92 -25.68 -4.99 15.43
C THR A 92 -26.02 -5.93 16.59
N GLY A 93 -26.16 -5.37 17.80
CA GLY A 93 -26.42 -6.14 19.02
C GLY A 93 -25.17 -6.57 19.81
N PHE A 94 -23.97 -6.23 19.34
CA PHE A 94 -22.71 -6.47 20.04
C PHE A 94 -22.02 -5.15 20.39
N GLU A 95 -21.23 -5.13 21.46
CA GLU A 95 -20.41 -3.96 21.76
C GLU A 95 -19.30 -3.79 20.71
N LYS A 96 -19.08 -2.53 20.34
CA LYS A 96 -18.07 -2.12 19.36
C LYS A 96 -16.67 -2.36 19.92
N ASN A 97 -15.80 -3.03 19.18
CA ASN A 97 -14.41 -3.25 19.59
C ASN A 97 -13.44 -2.67 18.54
N LEU A 98 -12.44 -1.93 19.01
CA LEU A 98 -11.39 -1.32 18.18
C LEU A 98 -10.14 -2.21 18.28
N SER A 99 -9.66 -2.71 17.15
CA SER A 99 -8.46 -3.56 17.11
C SER A 99 -7.42 -2.97 16.15
N LEU A 100 -6.17 -2.86 16.62
CA LEU A 100 -5.03 -2.39 15.81
C LEU A 100 -4.49 -3.55 14.97
N TYR A 101 -4.45 -3.38 13.64
CA TYR A 101 -3.88 -4.38 12.74
C TYR A 101 -2.49 -3.95 12.26
N SER A 102 -1.53 -4.85 12.46
CA SER A 102 -0.13 -4.73 12.04
C SER A 102 0.13 -5.65 10.85
N GLN A 103 0.84 -5.16 9.83
CA GLN A 103 1.22 -5.94 8.66
C GLN A 103 2.27 -6.98 9.07
N MET A 104 1.97 -8.28 9.01
CA MET A 104 2.99 -9.33 8.99
C MET A 104 3.60 -9.36 7.58
N ASN A 105 4.71 -8.66 7.38
CA ASN A 105 5.58 -8.91 6.24
C ASN A 105 6.28 -10.26 6.43
N SER A 106 6.14 -11.17 5.47
CA SER A 106 7.04 -12.32 5.26
C SER A 106 8.24 -11.90 4.43
#